data_AF-A0A7X1IDK0-F1
#
_entry.id   AF-A0A7X1IDK0-F1
#
_cell.length_a   1.000
_cell.length_b   1.000
_cell.length_c   1.000
_cell.angle_alpha   90.00
_cell.angle_beta   90.00
_cell.angle_gamma   90.00
#
_symmetry.space_group_name_H-M   'P 1'
#
loop_
_entity.id
_entity.type
_entity.pdbx_description
1 polymer ?
#
loop_
_entity_poly.entity_id
_entity_poly.type
_entity_poly.pdbx_seq_one_letter_code
_entity_poly.pdbx_strand_id
1 'polypeptide(L)'
;MPTARFFFDAGSGAVLWAAPEDREVWGYPIDLDRLPIGHELRDSLSRLIARYDTSLNWGYPPHPGPWREAECHEFNEAVRQALGRLRTELGPAWRIHDEFHALHEDPDLDRYLADPAGFVRS
;
A
#
# COMPACT_ATOMS: atom_id res chain seq x y z
N MET A 1 10.30 10.18 -19.57
CA MET A 1 9.08 9.41 -19.23
C MET A 1 9.12 9.21 -17.73
N PRO A 2 8.19 9.79 -16.97
CA PRO A 2 8.20 9.65 -15.51
C PRO A 2 8.10 8.19 -15.08
N THR A 3 8.89 7.85 -14.07
CA THR A 3 8.96 6.52 -13.49
C THR A 3 8.62 6.58 -12.01
N ALA A 4 7.73 5.69 -11.59
CA ALA A 4 7.32 5.58 -10.19
C ALA A 4 7.26 4.13 -9.73
N ARG A 5 7.54 3.91 -8.45
CA ARG A 5 7.39 2.64 -7.75
C ARG A 5 6.04 2.67 -7.03
N PHE A 6 5.26 1.62 -7.16
CA PHE A 6 3.97 1.46 -6.50
C PHE A 6 4.12 0.48 -5.34
N PHE A 7 4.04 0.99 -4.11
CA PHE A 7 4.03 0.21 -2.88
C PHE A 7 3.55 1.10 -1.72
N PHE A 8 3.12 0.48 -0.62
CA PHE A 8 2.70 1.21 0.58
C PHE A 8 3.85 1.32 1.57
N ASP A 9 4.00 2.49 2.18
CA ASP A 9 4.83 2.69 3.36
C ASP A 9 3.93 3.16 4.52
N ALA A 10 4.06 2.48 5.66
CA ALA A 10 3.15 2.61 6.79
C ALA A 10 3.13 4.05 7.33
N GLY A 11 1.95 4.65 7.43
CA GLY A 11 1.76 6.00 7.95
C GLY A 11 2.31 7.12 7.06
N SER A 12 2.85 6.79 5.88
CA SER A 12 3.37 7.79 4.94
C SER A 12 2.28 8.61 4.25
N GLY A 13 1.06 8.08 4.18
CA GLY A 13 -0.02 8.69 3.40
C GLY A 13 0.18 8.58 1.87
N ALA A 14 1.12 7.77 1.38
CA ALA A 14 1.45 7.65 -0.04
C ALA A 14 1.47 6.20 -0.54
N VAL A 15 1.30 6.03 -1.87
CA VAL A 15 1.39 4.73 -2.56
C VAL A 15 2.26 4.77 -3.82
N LEU A 16 2.72 5.96 -4.23
CA LEU A 16 3.54 6.17 -5.41
C LEU A 16 4.79 6.97 -5.07
N TRP A 17 5.94 6.46 -5.52
CA TRP A 17 7.25 6.97 -5.17
C TRP A 17 8.06 7.24 -6.42
N ALA A 18 8.44 8.50 -6.64
CA ALA A 18 9.21 8.88 -7.83
C ALA A 18 10.61 8.22 -7.82
N ALA A 19 11.03 7.76 -9.01
CA ALA A 19 12.41 7.39 -9.25
C ALA A 19 13.34 8.60 -9.02
N PRO A 20 14.61 8.40 -8.61
CA PRO A 20 15.53 9.49 -8.27
C PRO A 20 15.57 10.64 -9.30
N GLU A 21 15.56 10.31 -10.58
CA GLU A 21 15.57 11.24 -11.71
C GLU A 21 14.29 12.10 -11.86
N ASP A 22 13.16 11.66 -11.28
CA ASP A 22 11.86 12.31 -11.41
C ASP A 22 11.46 13.09 -10.14
N ARG A 23 12.23 12.96 -9.04
CA ARG A 23 11.88 13.54 -7.71
C ARG A 23 11.81 15.06 -7.71
N GLU A 24 12.64 15.73 -8.50
CA GLU A 24 12.64 17.21 -8.55
C GLU A 24 11.33 17.74 -9.14
N VAL A 25 10.74 17.01 -10.09
CA VAL A 25 9.49 17.40 -10.75
C VAL A 25 8.28 16.97 -9.92
N TRP A 26 8.28 15.73 -9.43
CA TRP A 26 7.08 15.11 -8.84
C TRP A 26 7.06 15.07 -7.31
N GLY A 27 8.16 15.39 -6.65
CA GLY A 27 8.38 15.08 -5.24
C GLY A 27 8.85 13.63 -5.07
N TYR A 28 9.15 13.22 -3.83
CA TYR A 28 9.51 11.83 -3.57
C TYR A 28 8.27 10.93 -3.42
N PRO A 29 7.40 11.13 -2.42
CA PRO A 29 6.02 10.69 -2.55
C PRO A 29 5.36 11.55 -3.63
N ILE A 30 4.76 10.90 -4.62
CA ILE A 30 4.03 11.59 -5.67
C ILE A 30 2.66 11.96 -5.11
N ASP A 31 2.35 13.25 -5.12
CA ASP A 31 1.03 13.77 -4.79
C ASP A 31 0.00 13.30 -5.84
N LEU A 32 -1.01 12.56 -5.39
CA LEU A 32 -2.05 12.01 -6.26
C LEU A 32 -2.92 13.11 -6.89
N ASP A 33 -3.00 14.30 -6.30
CA ASP A 33 -3.73 15.44 -6.86
C ASP A 33 -3.02 16.03 -8.09
N ARG A 34 -1.72 15.78 -8.24
CA ARG A 34 -0.93 16.22 -9.40
C ARG A 34 -1.00 15.24 -10.57
N LEU A 35 -1.49 14.02 -10.36
CA LEU A 35 -1.59 13.01 -11.40
C LEU A 35 -2.80 13.26 -12.32
N PRO A 36 -2.65 13.05 -13.64
CA PRO A 36 -3.75 13.16 -14.61
C PRO A 36 -4.65 11.91 -14.58
N ILE A 37 -5.19 11.58 -13.40
CA ILE A 37 -6.11 10.47 -13.17
C ILE A 37 -7.48 10.99 -12.71
N GLY A 38 -8.51 10.18 -12.93
CA GLY A 38 -9.88 10.47 -12.52
C GLY A 38 -10.03 10.50 -11.00
N HIS A 39 -11.00 11.30 -10.53
CA HIS A 39 -11.32 11.47 -9.11
C HIS A 39 -11.62 10.14 -8.41
N GLU A 40 -12.37 9.24 -9.07
CA GLU A 40 -12.71 7.94 -8.49
C GLU A 40 -11.49 7.06 -8.22
N LEU A 41 -10.50 7.06 -9.12
CA LEU A 41 -9.27 6.31 -8.92
C LEU A 41 -8.44 6.94 -7.80
N ARG A 42 -8.35 8.27 -7.78
CA ARG A 42 -7.66 9.00 -6.70
C ARG A 42 -8.24 8.64 -5.33
N ASP A 43 -9.56 8.73 -5.17
CA ASP A 43 -10.24 8.36 -3.92
C ASP A 43 -10.01 6.90 -3.56
N SER A 44 -9.99 6.01 -4.57
CA SER A 44 -9.72 4.59 -4.36
C SER A 44 -8.31 4.37 -3.81
N LEU A 45 -7.30 5.05 -4.36
CA LEU A 45 -5.93 4.98 -3.87
C LEU A 45 -5.81 5.55 -2.45
N SER A 46 -6.43 6.69 -2.17
CA SER A 46 -6.47 7.28 -0.82
C SER A 46 -7.13 6.34 0.20
N ARG A 47 -8.22 5.67 -0.17
CA ARG A 47 -8.85 4.65 0.68
C ARG A 47 -7.95 3.44 0.91
N LEU A 48 -7.23 2.98 -0.12
CA LEU A 48 -6.28 1.88 0.03
C LEU A 48 -5.11 2.23 0.94
N ILE A 49 -4.58 3.46 0.85
CA ILE A 49 -3.54 3.97 1.74
C ILE A 49 -4.03 3.92 3.19
N ALA A 50 -5.18 4.53 3.47
CA ALA A 50 -5.74 4.54 4.81
C ALA A 50 -6.07 3.12 5.33
N ARG A 51 -6.56 2.23 4.46
CA ARG A 51 -6.84 0.84 4.81
C ARG A 51 -5.55 0.08 5.11
N TYR A 52 -4.48 0.25 4.33
CA TYR A 52 -3.18 -0.39 4.55
C TYR A 52 -2.64 -0.14 5.96
N ASP A 53 -2.77 1.08 6.47
CA ASP A 53 -2.32 1.41 7.82
C ASP A 53 -3.05 0.56 8.88
N THR A 54 -4.31 0.18 8.66
CA THR A 54 -5.04 -0.69 9.60
C THR A 54 -4.56 -2.15 9.60
N SER A 55 -3.72 -2.55 8.64
CA SER A 55 -3.13 -3.90 8.61
C SER A 55 -2.02 -4.10 9.63
N LEU A 56 -1.55 -3.03 10.28
CA LEU A 56 -0.41 -3.05 11.18
C LEU A 56 -0.81 -2.95 12.64
N ASN A 57 0.02 -3.57 13.50
CA ASN A 57 -0.07 -3.38 14.93
C ASN A 57 0.67 -2.10 15.34
N TRP A 58 0.00 -0.96 15.34
CA TRP A 58 0.63 0.32 15.67
C TRP A 58 1.15 0.42 17.11
N GLY A 59 0.62 -0.37 18.04
CA GLY A 59 1.11 -0.41 19.43
C GLY A 59 2.53 -0.97 19.51
N TYR A 60 2.85 -1.94 18.64
CA TYR A 60 4.19 -2.44 18.44
C TYR A 60 4.29 -3.12 17.06
N PRO A 61 4.79 -2.42 16.02
CA PRO A 61 4.77 -2.92 14.64
C PRO A 61 5.40 -4.30 14.41
N PRO A 62 6.41 -4.73 15.19
CA PRO A 62 6.91 -6.09 15.08
C PRO A 62 5.91 -7.16 15.50
N HIS A 63 4.83 -6.87 16.24
CA HIS A 63 3.80 -7.87 16.54
C HIS A 63 2.88 -8.14 15.34
N PRO A 64 2.21 -9.31 15.32
CA PRO A 64 1.22 -9.64 14.30
C PRO A 64 0.22 -8.50 14.05
N GLY A 65 0.03 -8.18 12.77
CA GLY A 65 -1.03 -7.29 12.31
C GLY A 65 -2.42 -7.92 12.55
N PRO A 66 -3.48 -7.12 12.73
CA PRO A 66 -4.78 -7.63 13.15
C PRO A 66 -5.57 -8.33 12.03
N TRP A 67 -5.16 -8.19 10.77
CA TRP A 67 -5.92 -8.68 9.64
C TRP A 67 -5.88 -10.20 9.51
N ARG A 68 -7.06 -10.77 9.28
CA ARG A 68 -7.20 -12.17 8.90
C ARG A 68 -6.97 -12.38 7.40
N GLU A 69 -6.72 -13.62 7.00
CA GLU A 69 -6.35 -13.97 5.62
C GLU A 69 -7.40 -13.49 4.61
N ALA A 70 -8.68 -13.53 4.99
CA ALA A 70 -9.77 -13.00 4.15
C ALA A 70 -9.64 -11.48 3.90
N GLU A 71 -9.32 -10.68 4.93
CA GLU A 71 -9.14 -9.23 4.80
C GLU A 71 -7.90 -8.90 3.96
N CYS A 72 -6.82 -9.66 4.15
CA CYS A 72 -5.61 -9.58 3.33
C CYS A 72 -5.93 -9.86 1.85
N HIS A 73 -6.68 -10.92 1.56
CA HIS A 73 -7.10 -11.26 0.20
C HIS A 73 -7.94 -10.16 -0.46
N GLU A 74 -8.95 -9.65 0.24
CA GLU A 74 -9.79 -8.56 -0.27
C GLU A 74 -8.98 -7.30 -0.57
N PHE A 75 -8.04 -6.96 0.31
CA PHE A 75 -7.16 -5.82 0.10
C PHE A 75 -6.25 -6.02 -1.12
N ASN A 76 -5.60 -7.18 -1.23
CA ASN A 76 -4.71 -7.52 -2.34
C ASN A 76 -5.42 -7.42 -3.69
N GLU A 77 -6.65 -7.92 -3.79
CA GLU A 77 -7.47 -7.81 -5.00
C GLU A 77 -7.79 -6.35 -5.33
N ALA A 78 -8.18 -5.55 -4.34
CA ALA A 78 -8.45 -4.13 -4.54
C ALA A 78 -7.20 -3.36 -5.01
N VAL A 79 -6.02 -3.69 -4.48
CA VAL A 79 -4.75 -3.10 -4.91
C VAL A 79 -4.44 -3.45 -6.37
N ARG A 80 -4.58 -4.72 -6.76
CA ARG A 80 -4.34 -5.16 -8.15
C ARG A 80 -5.27 -4.44 -9.14
N GLN A 81 -6.54 -4.29 -8.78
CA GLN A 81 -7.52 -3.56 -9.60
C GLN A 81 -7.15 -2.07 -9.72
N ALA A 82 -6.79 -1.42 -8.61
CA ALA A 82 -6.41 -0.01 -8.62
C ALA A 82 -5.11 0.23 -9.42
N LEU A 83 -4.11 -0.64 -9.29
CA LEU A 83 -2.87 -0.57 -10.06
C LEU A 83 -3.12 -0.75 -11.57
N GLY A 84 -4.02 -1.68 -11.94
CA GLY A 84 -4.46 -1.86 -13.32
C GLY A 84 -5.06 -0.58 -13.89
N ARG A 85 -6.02 0.02 -13.17
CA ARG A 85 -6.65 1.31 -13.55
C ARG A 85 -5.63 2.44 -13.64
N LEU A 86 -4.72 2.55 -12.68
CA LEU A 86 -3.66 3.56 -12.68
C LEU A 86 -2.80 3.49 -13.95
N ARG A 87 -2.37 2.29 -14.33
CA ARG A 87 -1.60 2.07 -15.57
C ARG A 87 -2.42 2.43 -16.82
N THR A 88 -3.72 2.12 -16.83
CA THR A 88 -4.61 2.48 -17.94
C THR A 88 -4.79 3.99 -18.07
N GLU A 89 -5.07 4.70 -16.97
CA GLU A 89 -5.35 6.13 -16.98
C GLU A 89 -4.09 6.96 -17.25
N LEU A 90 -2.94 6.60 -16.68
CA LEU A 90 -1.66 7.27 -16.98
C LEU A 90 -1.12 6.92 -18.37
N GLY A 91 -1.52 5.76 -18.90
CA GLY A 91 -1.14 5.27 -20.21
C GLY A 91 0.37 5.06 -20.38
N PRO A 92 0.85 4.94 -21.63
CA PRO A 92 2.25 4.66 -21.93
C PRO A 92 3.19 5.85 -21.64
N ALA A 93 2.65 7.00 -21.25
CA ALA A 93 3.44 8.18 -20.86
C ALA A 93 4.11 8.02 -19.50
N TRP A 94 3.76 6.98 -18.73
CA TRP A 94 4.31 6.66 -17.43
C TRP A 94 4.84 5.23 -17.37
N ARG A 95 5.87 5.02 -16.55
CA ARG A 95 6.35 3.69 -16.17
C ARG A 95 6.08 3.46 -14.68
N ILE A 96 5.16 2.55 -14.39
CA ILE A 96 4.80 2.18 -13.02
C ILE A 96 5.35 0.79 -12.68
N HIS A 97 6.35 0.75 -11.80
CA HIS A 97 6.90 -0.49 -11.26
C HIS A 97 6.02 -0.99 -10.11
N ASP A 98 5.53 -2.22 -10.23
CA ASP A 98 4.80 -2.87 -9.15
C ASP A 98 5.80 -3.42 -8.14
N GLU A 99 5.80 -2.86 -6.95
CA GLU A 99 6.62 -3.32 -5.83
C GLU A 99 5.76 -3.61 -4.61
N PHE A 100 4.44 -3.69 -4.80
CA PHE A 100 3.53 -4.10 -3.77
C PHE A 100 3.70 -5.60 -3.50
N HIS A 101 3.90 -5.93 -2.23
CA HIS A 101 3.95 -7.31 -1.78
C HIS A 101 2.58 -7.66 -1.20
N ALA A 102 1.98 -8.74 -1.69
CA ALA A 102 0.68 -9.19 -1.22
C ALA A 102 0.73 -9.46 0.29
N LEU A 103 -0.27 -8.96 1.00
CA LEU A 103 -0.42 -9.19 2.43
C LEU A 103 -0.96 -10.60 2.68
N HIS A 104 -0.56 -11.18 3.79
CA HIS A 104 -1.07 -12.45 4.31
C HIS A 104 -1.27 -12.30 5.81
N GLU A 105 -2.20 -13.08 6.35
CA GLU A 105 -2.33 -13.23 7.80
C GLU A 105 -0.98 -13.60 8.40
N ASP A 106 -0.64 -12.93 9.50
CA ASP A 106 0.57 -13.30 10.22
C ASP A 106 0.38 -14.71 10.81
N PRO A 107 1.30 -15.66 10.55
CA PRO A 107 1.17 -17.03 11.03
C PRO A 107 1.10 -17.12 12.56
N ASP A 108 1.56 -16.09 13.26
CA ASP A 108 1.55 -16.01 14.71
C ASP A 108 0.31 -15.31 15.29
N LEU A 109 -0.63 -14.84 14.46
CA LEU A 109 -1.75 -14.01 14.91
C LEU A 109 -2.61 -14.71 15.96
N ASP A 110 -2.95 -15.99 15.77
CA ASP A 110 -3.74 -16.73 16.77
C ASP A 110 -3.01 -16.86 18.11
N ARG A 111 -1.69 -17.07 18.08
CA ARG A 111 -0.87 -17.13 19.29
C ARG A 111 -0.79 -15.77 19.97
N TYR A 112 -0.65 -14.70 19.19
CA TYR A 112 -0.65 -13.32 19.69
C TYR A 112 -2.00 -12.97 20.34
N LEU A 113 -3.14 -13.30 19.72
CA LEU A 113 -4.46 -12.99 20.27
C LEU A 113 -4.80 -13.81 21.51
N ALA A 114 -4.25 -15.02 21.66
CA ALA A 114 -4.45 -15.86 22.84
C ALA A 114 -3.76 -15.29 24.10
N ASP A 115 -2.55 -14.74 23.95
CA ASP A 115 -1.81 -14.07 25.04
C ASP A 115 -0.91 -12.93 24.50
N PRO A 116 -1.46 -11.72 24.30
CA PRO A 116 -0.68 -10.59 23.79
C PRO A 116 0.45 -10.14 24.73
N ALA A 117 0.30 -10.35 26.04
CA ALA A 117 1.26 -9.89 27.04
C ALA A 117 2.48 -10.81 27.14
N GLY A 118 2.28 -12.12 26.97
CA GLY A 118 3.33 -13.13 26.93
C GLY A 118 3.87 -13.46 25.54
N PHE A 119 3.39 -12.77 24.49
CA PHE A 119 3.73 -13.11 23.11
C PHE A 119 5.23 -12.95 22.80
N VAL A 120 5.80 -13.98 22.19
CA VAL A 120 7.15 -13.99 21.63
C VAL A 120 7.06 -14.60 20.23
N ARG A 121 7.57 -13.88 19.21
CA ARG A 121 7.65 -14.40 17.85
C ARG A 121 8.49 -15.68 17.80
N SER A 122 8.06 -16.63 16.96
CA SER A 122 8.83 -17.85 16.67
C SER A 122 10.00 -17.58 15.73
#